data_AF-A0A1Z4QWY4-F1
#
_entry.id   AF-A0A1Z4QWY4-F1
#
_cell.length_a   1.000
_cell.length_b   1.000
_cell.length_c   1.000
_cell.angle_alpha   90.00
_cell.angle_beta   90.00
_cell.angle_gamma   90.00
#
_symmetry.space_group_name_H-M   'P 1'
#
loop_
_entity.id
_entity.type
_entity.pdbx_description
1 polymer ?
#
loop_
_entity_poly.entity_id
_entity_poly.type
_entity_poly.pdbx_seq_one_letter_code
_entity_poly.pdbx_strand_id
1 'polypeptide(L)'
;MKMRLVTTILGLIFSTSEVLLTTLPAYSQILPQNNSVKLLAQTNFPIKGSREDTVLSNRYMKTDITISNSGRIDGVTKTWSCNSSGFTGGVYIAVTDASGNILNEPTQRRYGVNGKTWRGKCSSRTDAWYEQIPENKINSVHSVVISHAHTPKSKITKEDVMELIRIGAEVYKGSQTGQ
;
A
#
# COMPACT_ATOMS: atom_id res chain seq x y z
N MET A 1 81.10 -69.22 15.70
CA MET A 1 82.09 -69.56 14.66
C MET A 1 81.96 -68.55 13.54
N LYS A 2 83.06 -67.84 13.25
CA LYS A 2 83.32 -66.84 12.18
C LYS A 2 82.52 -65.51 12.24
N MET A 3 83.16 -64.35 12.54
CA MET A 3 84.06 -63.53 11.67
C MET A 3 83.27 -62.87 10.54
N ARG A 4 83.25 -61.56 10.29
CA ARG A 4 84.23 -60.44 10.33
C ARG A 4 83.41 -59.14 10.10
N LEU A 5 83.83 -57.87 10.22
CA LEU A 5 84.98 -57.10 10.73
C LEU A 5 84.79 -55.68 10.09
N VAL A 6 85.10 -54.60 10.84
CA VAL A 6 85.48 -53.22 10.38
C VAL A 6 84.43 -52.41 9.56
N THR A 7 84.34 -51.08 9.49
CA THR A 7 85.22 -49.94 9.84
C THR A 7 84.40 -48.65 10.03
N THR A 8 84.63 -47.96 11.16
CA THR A 8 84.92 -46.53 11.36
C THR A 8 84.51 -45.49 10.28
N ILE A 9 83.88 -44.36 10.68
CA ILE A 9 84.46 -42.99 10.75
C ILE A 9 83.38 -41.88 10.90
N LEU A 10 83.68 -40.97 11.84
CA LEU A 10 83.32 -39.54 12.05
C LEU A 10 82.16 -38.88 11.30
N GLY A 11 81.48 -38.00 12.04
CA GLY A 11 80.97 -36.74 11.49
C GLY A 11 80.00 -36.02 12.40
N LEU A 12 80.49 -35.22 13.34
CA LEU A 12 79.72 -34.15 13.98
C LEU A 12 79.49 -33.01 12.95
N ILE A 13 78.33 -32.36 12.98
CA ILE A 13 78.13 -30.91 13.25
C ILE A 13 76.69 -30.50 12.87
N PHE A 14 76.14 -29.62 13.71
CA PHE A 14 74.81 -29.02 13.76
C PHE A 14 74.29 -28.38 12.45
N SER A 15 72.97 -28.46 12.23
CA SER A 15 72.22 -27.38 11.58
C SER A 15 70.74 -27.44 11.96
N THR A 16 70.21 -26.26 12.24
CA THR A 16 68.88 -25.92 12.74
C THR A 16 67.78 -26.12 11.70
N SER A 17 66.55 -26.25 12.21
CA SER A 17 65.34 -25.51 11.80
C SER A 17 64.10 -26.38 11.53
N GLU A 18 63.18 -26.29 12.49
CA GLU A 18 61.72 -26.17 12.34
C GLU A 18 60.92 -27.28 11.62
N VAL A 19 60.34 -28.16 12.43
CA VAL A 19 59.10 -28.88 12.09
C VAL A 19 57.93 -27.94 12.35
N LEU A 20 57.36 -27.38 11.29
CA LEU A 20 56.10 -26.64 11.34
C LEU A 20 54.94 -27.63 11.50
N LEU A 21 54.65 -27.99 12.76
CA LEU A 21 53.40 -28.64 13.14
C LEU A 21 52.33 -27.54 13.20
N THR A 22 51.48 -27.43 12.17
CA THR A 22 50.36 -26.49 12.19
C THR A 22 49.36 -26.95 13.26
N THR A 23 49.43 -26.31 14.43
CA THR A 23 48.41 -26.42 15.47
C THR A 23 47.12 -25.79 14.94
N LEU A 24 46.07 -26.59 14.80
CA LEU A 24 44.71 -26.06 14.61
C LEU A 24 44.28 -25.44 15.94
N PRO A 25 43.99 -24.13 16.03
CA PRO A 25 43.25 -23.63 17.16
C PRO A 25 41.81 -24.13 17.05
N ALA A 26 41.43 -24.96 18.01
CA ALA A 26 40.04 -25.21 18.33
C ALA A 26 39.38 -23.87 18.67
N TYR A 27 38.44 -23.43 17.84
CA TYR A 27 37.48 -22.40 18.22
C TYR A 27 36.12 -23.07 18.35
N SER A 28 35.81 -23.45 19.58
CA SER A 28 34.51 -23.95 19.96
C SER A 28 33.54 -22.78 20.21
N GLN A 29 32.51 -22.76 19.38
CA GLN A 29 31.10 -22.45 19.70
C GLN A 29 30.72 -20.96 19.84
N ILE A 30 29.92 -20.43 18.90
CA ILE A 30 28.47 -20.17 19.09
C ILE A 30 27.75 -20.27 17.73
N LEU A 31 26.79 -21.20 17.62
CA LEU A 31 25.63 -21.12 16.71
C LEU A 31 24.39 -21.25 17.62
N PRO A 32 23.16 -20.91 17.19
CA PRO A 32 22.71 -20.03 16.09
C PRO A 32 21.57 -19.10 16.56
N GLN A 33 21.33 -17.94 15.95
CA GLN A 33 19.98 -17.33 15.96
C GLN A 33 19.82 -16.36 14.77
N ASN A 34 18.95 -16.75 13.84
CA ASN A 34 17.98 -15.85 13.20
C ASN A 34 18.51 -14.91 12.13
N ASN A 35 19.10 -15.47 11.08
CA ASN A 35 18.93 -14.91 9.74
C ASN A 35 17.50 -15.19 9.22
N SER A 36 16.49 -14.88 10.03
CA SER A 36 15.23 -14.41 9.49
C SER A 36 15.52 -13.01 9.00
N VAL A 37 16.30 -12.87 7.92
CA VAL A 37 16.08 -11.75 7.02
C VAL A 37 14.63 -11.98 6.62
N LYS A 38 13.71 -11.34 7.35
CA LYS A 38 12.34 -11.17 6.90
C LYS A 38 12.57 -10.48 5.57
N LEU A 39 12.55 -11.26 4.49
CA LEU A 39 12.76 -10.80 3.15
C LEU A 39 11.58 -9.85 2.97
N LEU A 40 11.79 -8.58 3.33
CA LEU A 40 10.79 -7.55 3.23
C LEU A 40 10.51 -7.55 1.75
N ALA A 41 9.36 -8.08 1.35
CA ALA A 41 8.99 -8.24 -0.03
C ALA A 41 9.18 -6.87 -0.68
N GLN A 42 10.27 -6.73 -1.44
CA GLN A 42 10.60 -5.47 -2.06
C GLN A 42 9.48 -5.20 -3.06
N THR A 43 8.66 -4.20 -2.75
CA THR A 43 7.51 -3.91 -3.60
C THR A 43 8.01 -3.35 -4.92
N ASN A 44 7.73 -4.09 -6.00
CA ASN A 44 8.08 -3.66 -7.34
C ASN A 44 7.07 -2.61 -7.79
N PHE A 45 7.53 -1.37 -7.89
CA PHE A 45 6.78 -0.30 -8.52
C PHE A 45 6.92 -0.40 -10.06
N PRO A 46 5.88 0.01 -10.82
CA PRO A 46 4.61 0.54 -10.32
C PRO A 46 3.65 -0.56 -9.85
N ILE A 47 2.91 -0.27 -8.78
CA ILE A 47 1.81 -1.14 -8.33
C ILE A 47 0.58 -0.76 -9.11
N LYS A 48 -0.11 -1.74 -9.68
CA LYS A 48 -1.33 -1.52 -10.46
C LYS A 48 -2.52 -2.16 -9.75
N GLY A 49 -3.67 -1.49 -9.82
CA GLY A 49 -4.93 -2.01 -9.31
C GLY A 49 -6.05 -1.70 -10.31
N SER A 50 -7.00 -2.61 -10.44
CA SER A 50 -8.20 -2.39 -11.23
C SER A 50 -9.39 -3.05 -10.54
N ARG A 51 -10.53 -2.38 -10.56
CA ARG A 51 -11.79 -2.92 -10.04
C ARG A 51 -12.96 -2.39 -10.85
N GLU A 52 -13.91 -3.26 -11.13
CA GLU A 52 -15.18 -2.92 -11.75
C GLU A 52 -16.31 -3.54 -10.93
N ASP A 53 -17.26 -2.72 -10.50
CA ASP A 53 -18.39 -3.14 -9.68
C ASP A 53 -19.73 -2.69 -10.30
N THR A 54 -20.74 -3.53 -10.13
CA THR A 54 -22.14 -3.09 -10.19
C THR A 54 -22.52 -2.53 -8.82
N VAL A 55 -22.50 -1.20 -8.69
CA VAL A 55 -22.75 -0.50 -7.42
C VAL A 55 -24.23 -0.57 -7.02
N LEU A 56 -25.12 -0.48 -8.01
CA LEU A 56 -26.56 -0.64 -7.89
C LEU A 56 -27.09 -1.24 -9.21
N SER A 57 -28.34 -1.70 -9.25
CA SER A 57 -28.94 -2.23 -10.48
C SER A 57 -28.81 -1.22 -11.65
N ASN A 58 -28.13 -1.67 -12.72
CA ASN A 58 -27.81 -0.88 -13.92
C ASN A 58 -26.96 0.38 -13.69
N ARG A 59 -26.15 0.41 -12.62
CA ARG A 59 -25.26 1.51 -12.23
C ARG A 59 -23.91 0.96 -11.82
N TYR A 60 -22.86 1.46 -12.46
CA TYR A 60 -21.58 0.79 -12.49
C TYR A 60 -20.43 1.76 -12.29
N MET A 61 -19.36 1.24 -11.70
CA MET A 61 -18.10 1.95 -11.56
C MET A 61 -16.95 1.05 -11.98
N LYS A 62 -15.96 1.65 -12.62
CA LYS A 62 -14.66 1.03 -12.88
C LYS A 62 -13.58 2.01 -12.45
N THR A 63 -12.57 1.52 -11.75
CA THR A 63 -11.40 2.30 -11.38
C THR A 63 -10.15 1.54 -11.71
N ASP A 64 -9.25 2.20 -12.43
CA ASP A 64 -7.89 1.74 -12.70
C ASP A 64 -6.92 2.69 -11.98
N ILE A 65 -5.90 2.15 -11.32
CA ILE A 65 -4.89 2.94 -10.61
C ILE A 65 -3.47 2.43 -10.87
N THR A 66 -2.52 3.35 -10.76
CA THR A 66 -1.08 3.08 -10.78
C THR A 66 -0.43 3.85 -9.64
N ILE A 67 0.33 3.16 -8.79
CA ILE A 67 1.15 3.77 -7.73
C ILE A 67 2.60 3.73 -8.20
N SER A 68 3.25 4.89 -8.23
CA SER A 68 4.65 5.05 -8.58
C SER A 68 5.56 4.89 -7.35
N ASN A 69 6.87 4.75 -7.57
CA ASN A 69 7.87 4.67 -6.50
C ASN A 69 8.00 5.96 -5.67
N SER A 70 7.47 7.10 -6.15
CA SER A 70 7.39 8.34 -5.38
C SER A 70 6.16 8.39 -4.46
N GLY A 71 5.35 7.33 -4.41
CA GLY A 71 4.10 7.31 -3.65
C GLY A 71 2.95 8.06 -4.31
N ARG A 72 3.13 8.61 -5.52
CA ARG A 72 2.03 9.19 -6.30
C ARG A 72 1.13 8.08 -6.81
N ILE A 73 -0.15 8.20 -6.50
CA ILE A 73 -1.25 7.37 -7.01
C ILE A 73 -1.91 8.15 -8.15
N ASP A 74 -1.90 7.58 -9.35
CA ASP A 74 -2.66 8.07 -10.50
C ASP A 74 -3.84 7.14 -10.74
N GLY A 75 -5.05 7.70 -10.78
CA GLY A 75 -6.28 6.95 -10.91
C GLY A 75 -7.20 7.48 -12.00
N VAL A 76 -7.92 6.56 -12.63
CA VAL A 76 -8.97 6.86 -13.60
C VAL A 76 -10.23 6.12 -13.18
N THR A 77 -11.31 6.85 -12.94
CA THR A 77 -12.60 6.27 -12.56
C THR A 77 -13.63 6.54 -13.66
N LYS A 78 -14.21 5.47 -14.22
CA LYS A 78 -15.37 5.52 -15.09
C LYS A 78 -16.63 5.23 -14.28
N THR A 79 -17.61 6.11 -14.37
CA THR A 79 -18.94 5.96 -13.76
C THR A 79 -19.96 5.91 -14.87
N TRP A 80 -20.88 4.95 -14.88
CA TRP A 80 -21.96 4.91 -15.88
C TRP A 80 -23.26 4.31 -15.36
N SER A 81 -24.37 4.80 -15.89
CA SER A 81 -25.72 4.34 -15.60
C SER A 81 -26.48 4.03 -16.87
N CYS A 82 -27.09 2.86 -16.91
CA CYS A 82 -28.03 2.45 -17.95
C CYS A 82 -29.49 2.62 -17.50
N ASN A 83 -29.72 3.23 -16.35
CA ASN A 83 -31.03 3.49 -15.76
C ASN A 83 -31.52 4.92 -16.09
N SER A 84 -32.84 5.13 -16.06
CA SER A 84 -33.47 6.45 -16.27
C SER A 84 -33.12 7.44 -15.16
N SER A 85 -32.77 6.92 -13.98
CA SER A 85 -32.23 7.68 -12.86
C SER A 85 -30.71 7.62 -12.86
N GLY A 86 -30.08 8.79 -12.73
CA GLY A 86 -28.64 8.92 -12.52
C GLY A 86 -28.23 8.36 -11.16
N PHE A 87 -26.92 8.37 -10.88
CA PHE A 87 -26.43 8.06 -9.55
C PHE A 87 -25.11 8.75 -9.27
N THR A 88 -24.81 8.86 -7.97
CA THR A 88 -23.50 9.26 -7.48
C THR A 88 -22.86 8.05 -6.82
N GLY A 89 -21.72 7.64 -7.34
CA GLY A 89 -20.87 6.61 -6.78
C GLY A 89 -19.69 7.22 -6.02
N GLY A 90 -19.13 6.43 -5.11
CA GLY A 90 -17.93 6.75 -4.37
C GLY A 90 -16.86 5.69 -4.62
N VAL A 91 -15.60 6.11 -4.72
CA VAL A 91 -14.44 5.22 -4.70
C VAL A 91 -13.62 5.50 -3.45
N TYR A 92 -13.23 4.42 -2.77
CA TYR A 92 -12.32 4.40 -1.64
C TYR A 92 -11.06 3.63 -2.03
N ILE A 93 -9.91 4.17 -1.68
CA ILE A 93 -8.61 3.58 -1.95
C ILE A 93 -7.88 3.40 -0.63
N ALA A 94 -7.53 2.16 -0.31
CA ALA A 94 -6.69 1.83 0.83
C ALA A 94 -5.39 1.20 0.32
N VAL A 95 -4.27 1.77 0.72
CA VAL A 95 -2.94 1.21 0.47
C VAL A 95 -2.57 0.35 1.68
N THR A 96 -2.04 -0.84 1.44
CA THR A 96 -1.74 -1.80 2.51
C THR A 96 -0.29 -2.26 2.48
N ASP A 97 0.20 -2.68 3.65
CA ASP A 97 1.48 -3.36 3.77
C ASP A 97 1.40 -4.85 3.39
N ALA A 98 2.54 -5.55 3.43
CA ALA A 98 2.61 -6.97 3.11
C ALA A 98 1.83 -7.88 4.08
N SER A 99 1.42 -7.35 5.24
CA SER A 99 0.59 -8.06 6.22
C SER A 99 -0.90 -7.72 6.08
N GLY A 100 -1.27 -6.85 5.14
CA GLY A 100 -2.64 -6.38 4.92
C GLY A 100 -3.07 -5.22 5.83
N ASN A 101 -2.16 -4.60 6.59
CA ASN A 101 -2.51 -3.44 7.41
C ASN A 101 -2.69 -2.22 6.51
N ILE A 102 -3.74 -1.43 6.77
CA ILE A 102 -4.01 -0.20 6.04
C ILE A 102 -2.99 0.86 6.46
N LEU A 103 -2.26 1.40 5.48
CA LEU A 103 -1.22 2.40 5.68
C LEU A 103 -1.79 3.82 5.68
N ASN A 104 -2.86 4.11 4.95
CA ASN A 104 -3.46 5.44 4.84
C ASN A 104 -4.96 5.43 5.17
N GLU A 105 -5.46 6.55 5.68
CA GLU A 105 -6.91 6.74 5.75
C GLU A 105 -7.49 6.76 4.33
N PRO A 106 -8.49 5.90 4.02
CA PRO A 106 -9.06 5.86 2.69
C PRO A 106 -9.80 7.16 2.38
N THR A 107 -9.31 7.92 1.40
CA THR A 107 -10.01 9.12 0.93
C THR A 107 -11.15 8.72 0.01
N GLN A 108 -12.34 9.27 0.26
CA GLN A 108 -13.50 9.06 -0.60
C GLN A 108 -13.50 10.07 -1.75
N ARG A 109 -13.48 9.57 -3.00
CA ARG A 109 -13.80 10.38 -4.18
C ARG A 109 -15.20 10.08 -4.66
N ARG A 110 -15.93 11.10 -5.12
CA ARG A 110 -17.33 10.97 -5.53
C ARG A 110 -17.51 11.39 -6.97
N TYR A 111 -18.19 10.55 -7.75
CA TYR A 111 -18.45 10.78 -9.17
C TYR A 111 -19.92 10.53 -9.47
N GLY A 112 -20.51 11.43 -10.25
CA GLY A 112 -21.93 11.39 -10.57
C GLY A 112 -22.17 11.34 -12.07
N VAL A 113 -23.18 10.57 -12.46
CA VAL A 113 -23.75 10.59 -13.81
C VAL A 113 -25.23 10.85 -13.75
N ASN A 114 -25.72 11.62 -14.71
CA ASN A 114 -27.16 11.80 -14.90
C ASN A 114 -27.79 10.51 -15.42
N GLY A 115 -29.12 10.41 -15.32
CA GLY A 115 -29.85 9.28 -15.89
C GLY A 115 -29.89 9.35 -17.41
N LYS A 116 -30.24 8.24 -18.06
CA LYS A 116 -30.48 8.24 -19.51
C LYS A 116 -31.91 8.68 -19.84
N THR A 117 -32.10 9.31 -20.99
CA THR A 117 -33.44 9.50 -21.58
C THR A 117 -33.95 8.19 -22.17
N TRP A 118 -35.26 8.05 -22.41
CA TRP A 118 -35.88 6.79 -22.86
C TRP A 118 -35.34 6.26 -24.21
N ARG A 119 -34.74 7.13 -25.02
CA ARG A 119 -34.06 6.81 -26.30
C ARG A 119 -32.52 6.92 -26.23
N GLY A 120 -31.97 7.23 -25.06
CA GLY A 120 -30.55 7.53 -24.87
C GLY A 120 -29.69 6.28 -24.64
N LYS A 121 -28.42 6.36 -25.06
CA LYS A 121 -27.36 5.45 -24.61
C LYS A 121 -27.16 5.59 -23.10
N CYS A 122 -26.50 4.61 -22.47
CA CYS A 122 -26.12 4.74 -21.07
C CYS A 122 -25.32 6.02 -20.86
N SER A 123 -25.61 6.73 -19.78
CA SER A 123 -24.91 7.95 -19.39
C SER A 123 -23.60 7.56 -18.72
N SER A 124 -22.48 8.11 -19.20
CA SER A 124 -21.15 7.77 -18.69
C SER A 124 -20.27 8.99 -18.55
N ARG A 125 -19.38 8.96 -17.56
CA ARG A 125 -18.34 9.95 -17.32
C ARG A 125 -17.05 9.24 -16.91
N THR A 126 -15.91 9.80 -17.32
CA THR A 126 -14.58 9.31 -16.92
C THR A 126 -13.82 10.45 -16.29
N ASP A 127 -13.26 10.22 -15.11
CA ASP A 127 -12.57 11.22 -14.31
C ASP A 127 -11.17 10.72 -13.95
N ALA A 128 -10.14 11.47 -14.35
CA ALA A 128 -8.78 11.28 -13.89
C ALA A 128 -8.56 12.01 -12.55
N TRP A 129 -7.77 11.43 -11.68
CA TRP A 129 -7.45 11.99 -10.36
C TRP A 129 -6.08 11.50 -9.88
N TYR A 130 -5.52 12.20 -8.90
CA TYR A 130 -4.28 11.80 -8.27
C TYR A 130 -4.36 11.96 -6.75
N GLU A 131 -3.55 11.18 -6.03
CA GLU A 131 -3.32 11.23 -4.59
C GLU A 131 -1.85 10.98 -4.28
N GLN A 132 -1.42 11.39 -3.08
CA GLN A 132 -0.04 11.23 -2.63
C GLN A 132 -0.03 10.41 -1.33
N ILE A 133 0.74 9.33 -1.33
CA ILE A 133 1.02 8.56 -0.12
C ILE A 133 2.07 9.35 0.70
N PRO A 134 1.87 9.49 2.03
CA PRO A 134 2.87 10.09 2.90
C PRO A 134 4.24 9.41 2.75
N GLU A 135 5.32 10.19 2.62
CA GLU A 135 6.67 9.69 2.33
C GLU A 135 7.14 8.64 3.33
N ASN A 136 6.80 8.82 4.60
CA ASN A 136 7.14 7.90 5.68
C ASN A 136 6.45 6.52 5.58
N LYS A 137 5.55 6.31 4.62
CA LYS A 137 4.82 5.05 4.43
C LYS A 137 5.14 4.35 3.11
N ILE A 138 5.81 5.03 2.16
CA ILE A 138 6.06 4.51 0.80
C ILE A 138 6.79 3.16 0.84
N ASN A 139 7.81 3.04 1.68
CA ASN A 139 8.62 1.82 1.80
C ASN A 139 7.86 0.62 2.37
N SER A 140 6.69 0.84 2.95
CA SER A 140 5.82 -0.22 3.49
C SER A 140 4.71 -0.63 2.54
N VAL A 141 4.48 0.14 1.48
CA VAL A 141 3.40 -0.12 0.51
C VAL A 141 3.65 -1.45 -0.17
N HIS A 142 2.64 -2.32 -0.22
CA HIS A 142 2.71 -3.63 -0.88
C HIS A 142 1.56 -3.84 -1.86
N SER A 143 0.33 -3.48 -1.46
CA SER A 143 -0.84 -3.65 -2.31
C SER A 143 -1.83 -2.52 -2.16
N VAL A 144 -2.86 -2.52 -3.01
CA VAL A 144 -3.91 -1.51 -3.01
C VAL A 144 -5.28 -2.16 -3.13
N VAL A 145 -6.20 -1.66 -2.33
CA VAL A 145 -7.59 -2.09 -2.28
C VAL A 145 -8.45 -0.96 -2.81
N ILE A 146 -9.30 -1.30 -3.78
CA ILE A 146 -10.29 -0.39 -4.35
C ILE A 146 -11.66 -0.87 -3.86
N SER A 147 -12.51 0.05 -3.42
CA SER A 147 -13.90 -0.24 -3.07
C SER A 147 -14.82 0.80 -3.68
N HIS A 148 -15.92 0.35 -4.31
CA HIS A 148 -16.97 1.22 -4.82
C HIS A 148 -18.21 1.16 -3.93
N ALA A 149 -18.87 2.30 -3.74
CA ALA A 149 -20.12 2.37 -2.99
C ALA A 149 -21.12 3.36 -3.60
N HIS A 150 -22.40 3.19 -3.30
CA HIS A 150 -23.39 4.22 -3.62
C HIS A 150 -23.29 5.36 -2.61
N THR A 151 -22.94 6.55 -3.09
CA THR A 151 -22.72 7.71 -2.22
C THR A 151 -23.53 8.90 -2.77
N PRO A 152 -24.85 8.98 -2.52
CA PRO A 152 -25.68 10.09 -2.97
C PRO A 152 -25.36 11.36 -2.19
N LYS A 153 -25.31 12.53 -2.86
CA LYS A 153 -25.19 13.80 -2.14
C LYS A 153 -26.45 13.97 -1.28
N SER A 154 -26.28 14.35 -0.02
CA SER A 154 -27.40 14.87 0.77
C SER A 154 -27.99 16.04 -0.01
N LYS A 155 -29.27 15.93 -0.36
CA LYS A 155 -29.98 17.07 -0.96
C LYS A 155 -30.37 17.96 0.20
N ILE A 156 -29.71 19.11 0.35
CA ILE A 156 -30.26 20.16 1.20
C ILE A 156 -31.49 20.69 0.48
N THR A 157 -32.64 20.53 1.11
CA THR A 157 -33.93 21.00 0.61
C THR A 157 -34.14 22.48 0.93
N LYS A 158 -35.13 23.10 0.29
CA LYS A 158 -35.49 24.49 0.63
C LYS A 158 -35.97 24.55 2.09
N GLU A 159 -36.68 23.51 2.52
CA GLU A 159 -37.21 23.35 3.86
C GLU A 159 -36.07 23.31 4.89
N ASP A 160 -35.01 22.54 4.64
CA ASP A 160 -33.82 22.48 5.51
C ASP A 160 -33.16 23.87 5.64
N VAL A 161 -33.05 24.62 4.54
CA VAL A 161 -32.50 25.99 4.56
C VAL A 161 -33.41 26.93 5.35
N MET A 162 -34.73 26.84 5.15
CA MET A 162 -35.70 27.69 5.86
C MET A 162 -35.73 27.39 7.37
N GLU A 163 -35.57 26.12 7.76
CA GLU A 163 -35.45 25.71 9.15
C GLU A 163 -34.19 26.30 9.80
N LEU A 164 -33.03 26.22 9.13
CA LEU A 164 -31.78 26.82 9.62
C LEU A 164 -31.89 28.35 9.76
N ILE A 165 -32.56 29.03 8.82
CA ILE A 165 -32.82 30.47 8.91
C ILE A 165 -33.71 30.79 10.11
N ARG A 166 -34.76 29.99 10.35
CA ARG A 166 -35.66 30.17 11.48
C ARG A 166 -34.93 30.01 12.82
N ILE A 167 -34.15 28.93 12.97
CA ILE A 167 -33.34 28.68 14.17
C ILE A 167 -32.38 29.85 14.41
N GLY A 168 -31.68 30.31 13.36
CA GLY A 168 -30.79 31.47 13.46
C GLY A 168 -31.51 32.75 13.90
N ALA A 169 -32.72 33.01 13.41
CA ALA A 169 -33.52 34.17 13.80
C ALA A 169 -34.02 34.09 15.25
N GLU A 170 -34.36 32.89 15.75
CA GLU A 170 -34.77 32.67 17.14
C GLU A 170 -33.60 32.85 18.13
N VAL A 171 -32.42 32.32 17.79
CA VAL A 171 -31.18 32.53 18.58
C VAL A 171 -30.81 34.02 18.63
N TYR A 172 -30.88 34.71 17.50
CA TYR A 172 -30.60 36.14 17.44
C TYR A 172 -31.54 36.94 18.34
N LYS A 173 -32.85 36.66 18.30
CA LYS A 173 -33.84 37.33 19.15
C LYS A 173 -33.59 37.08 20.64
N GLY A 174 -33.32 35.84 21.03
CA GLY A 174 -33.01 35.50 22.43
C GLY A 174 -31.75 36.19 22.96
N SER A 175 -30.76 36.44 22.09
CA SER A 175 -29.55 37.19 22.44
C SER A 175 -29.79 38.68 22.70
N GLN A 176 -30.86 39.28 22.14
CA GLN A 176 -31.16 40.71 22.30
C GLN A 176 -32.00 40.99 23.56
N THR A 177 -32.67 39.99 24.11
CA THR A 177 -33.56 40.13 25.29
C THR A 177 -32.89 39.78 26.62
N GLY A 178 -31.60 39.42 26.61
CA GLY A 178 -30.82 39.03 27.77
C GLY A 178 -29.90 40.13 28.35
N GLN A 179 -30.15 41.40 28.04
CA GLN A 179 -29.51 42.56 28.69
C GLN A 179 -30.48 43.29 29.61
#